data_AF-A0A7J8DF87-F1
#
_entry.id   AF-A0A7J8DF87-F1
#
_cell.length_a   1.000
_cell.length_b   1.000
_cell.length_c   1.000
_cell.angle_alpha   90.00
_cell.angle_beta   90.00
_cell.angle_gamma   90.00
#
_symmetry.space_group_name_H-M   'P 1'
#
loop_
_entity.id
_entity.type
_entity.pdbx_description
1 polymer ?
#
loop_
_entity_poly.entity_id
_entity_poly.type
_entity_poly.pdbx_seq_one_letter_code
_entity_poly.pdbx_strand_id
1 'polypeptide(L)'
;MCLPFSDSSSVCSEALAYFITVNSESHREAWTSLLLLLLTKTLKISDEKFKAHASMYYPYLCEIMQFDLIPELRAVLRKFFLRIGVVYKIWIPEEPSQVQGTLSPVW
;
A
#
# COMPACT_ATOMS: atom_id res chain seq x y z
N MET A 1 -9.12 -7.51 -20.11
CA MET A 1 -9.29 -6.07 -20.41
C MET A 1 -8.04 -5.36 -19.90
N CYS A 2 -7.03 -5.21 -20.76
CA CYS A 2 -5.77 -4.56 -20.42
C CYS A 2 -5.85 -3.10 -20.89
N LEU A 3 -5.82 -2.15 -19.96
CA LEU A 3 -5.75 -0.73 -20.29
C LEU A 3 -4.30 -0.36 -20.66
N PRO A 4 -4.09 0.46 -21.72
CA PRO A 4 -2.75 0.90 -22.13
C PRO A 4 -2.33 2.09 -21.27
N PHE A 5 -1.69 1.82 -20.14
CA PHE A 5 -0.94 2.82 -19.37
C PHE A 5 0.55 2.45 -19.42
N SER A 6 1.10 2.36 -20.62
CA SER A 6 2.54 2.20 -20.86
C SER A 6 3.18 3.57 -20.97
N ASP A 7 3.93 3.97 -19.94
CA ASP A 7 5.37 4.24 -20.09
C ASP A 7 6.06 4.59 -18.75
N SER A 8 5.33 5.10 -17.74
CA SER A 8 5.94 5.47 -16.44
C SER A 8 5.75 4.47 -15.30
N SER A 9 4.82 3.52 -15.44
CA SER A 9 4.53 2.51 -14.40
C SER A 9 5.33 1.19 -14.57
N SER A 10 5.83 0.91 -15.77
CA SER A 10 6.64 -0.28 -16.07
C SER A 10 8.00 -0.20 -15.39
N VAL A 11 8.67 0.95 -15.45
CA VAL A 11 10.01 1.16 -14.89
C VAL A 11 10.04 0.92 -13.37
N CYS A 12 9.02 1.37 -12.64
CA CYS A 12 8.92 1.14 -11.19
C CYS A 12 8.68 -0.33 -10.85
N SER A 13 7.95 -1.07 -11.68
CA SER A 13 7.68 -2.49 -11.46
C SER A 13 8.85 -3.38 -11.87
N GLU A 14 9.56 -3.00 -12.93
CA GLU A 14 10.78 -3.66 -13.38
C GLU A 14 11.92 -3.45 -12.38
N ALA A 15 12.04 -2.24 -11.82
CA ALA A 15 12.93 -1.97 -10.69
C ALA A 15 12.55 -2.79 -9.44
N LEU A 16 11.25 -3.00 -9.20
CA LEU A 16 10.76 -3.88 -8.12
C LEU A 16 11.00 -5.37 -8.40
N ALA A 17 10.95 -5.82 -9.65
CA ALA A 17 11.28 -7.19 -10.00
C ALA A 17 12.78 -7.44 -9.81
N TYR A 18 13.61 -6.48 -10.24
CA TYR A 18 15.06 -6.53 -10.03
C TYR A 18 15.44 -6.51 -8.54
N PHE A 19 14.66 -5.79 -7.72
CA PHE A 19 14.71 -5.83 -6.24
C PHE A 19 14.62 -7.24 -5.69
N ILE A 20 13.59 -7.97 -6.10
CA ILE A 20 13.28 -9.28 -5.52
C ILE A 20 14.39 -10.29 -5.85
N THR A 21 15.05 -10.14 -6.99
CA THR A 21 16.13 -11.04 -7.43
C THR A 21 17.50 -10.79 -6.77
N VAL A 22 17.74 -9.60 -6.19
CA VAL A 22 19.05 -9.26 -5.62
C VAL A 22 19.10 -9.58 -4.12
N ASN A 23 19.70 -10.72 -3.78
CA ASN A 23 19.67 -11.33 -2.44
C ASN A 23 20.85 -10.97 -1.50
N SER A 24 21.54 -9.83 -1.67
CA SER A 24 22.66 -9.51 -0.76
C SER A 24 22.24 -8.74 0.51
N GLU A 25 22.91 -9.02 1.62
CA GLU A 25 22.57 -8.51 2.96
C GLU A 25 22.65 -6.98 3.09
N SER A 26 23.69 -6.37 2.51
CA SER A 26 23.89 -4.91 2.44
C SER A 26 22.80 -4.21 1.64
N HIS A 27 22.19 -4.95 0.73
CA HIS A 27 21.09 -4.47 -0.08
C HIS A 27 19.82 -4.39 0.79
N ARG A 28 19.50 -5.40 1.59
CA ARG A 28 18.24 -5.47 2.36
C ARG A 28 17.90 -4.19 3.14
N GLU A 29 18.87 -3.49 3.71
CA GLU A 29 18.69 -2.17 4.37
C GLU A 29 18.42 -1.01 3.38
N ALA A 30 19.22 -0.87 2.33
CA ALA A 30 19.04 0.16 1.30
C ALA A 30 17.69 0.00 0.57
N TRP A 31 17.34 -1.24 0.28
CA TRP A 31 16.11 -1.66 -0.35
C TRP A 31 14.90 -1.46 0.57
N THR A 32 15.03 -1.63 1.90
CA THR A 32 13.98 -1.25 2.86
C THR A 32 13.66 0.24 2.80
N SER A 33 14.69 1.09 2.72
CA SER A 33 14.52 2.54 2.59
C SER A 33 13.83 2.91 1.27
N LEU A 34 14.17 2.23 0.17
CA LEU A 34 13.50 2.41 -1.14
C LEU A 34 12.04 1.96 -1.11
N LEU A 35 11.74 0.81 -0.49
CA LEU A 35 10.38 0.29 -0.32
C LEU A 35 9.52 1.25 0.49
N LEU A 36 10.05 1.75 1.61
CA LEU A 36 9.40 2.77 2.42
C LEU A 36 9.07 4.01 1.59
N LEU A 37 10.04 4.48 0.78
CA LEU A 37 9.90 5.67 -0.05
C LEU A 37 8.85 5.47 -1.15
N LEU A 38 8.85 4.30 -1.80
CA LEU A 38 7.86 3.94 -2.82
C LEU A 38 6.45 3.82 -2.23
N LEU A 39 6.30 3.08 -1.11
CA LEU A 39 5.01 2.87 -0.46
C LEU A 39 4.44 4.19 0.05
N THR A 40 5.25 5.04 0.70
CA THR A 40 4.79 6.35 1.17
C THR A 40 4.47 7.32 0.04
N LYS A 41 5.23 7.32 -1.07
CA LYS A 41 4.88 8.07 -2.28
C LYS A 41 3.55 7.59 -2.84
N THR A 42 3.37 6.27 -2.97
CA THR A 42 2.14 5.68 -3.53
C THR A 42 0.92 5.98 -2.65
N LEU A 43 1.10 5.93 -1.33
CA LEU A 43 0.11 6.34 -0.33
C LEU A 43 -0.26 7.83 -0.37
N LYS A 44 0.46 8.70 -1.09
CA LYS A 44 0.11 10.12 -1.24
C LYS A 44 -0.59 10.45 -2.56
N ILE A 45 -0.67 9.50 -3.49
CA ILE A 45 -1.30 9.73 -4.79
C ILE A 45 -2.83 9.66 -4.65
N SER A 46 -3.56 10.32 -5.56
CA SER A 46 -5.03 10.27 -5.62
C SER A 46 -5.55 8.85 -5.85
N ASP A 47 -6.78 8.58 -5.40
CA ASP A 47 -7.36 7.23 -5.39
C ASP A 47 -7.43 6.59 -6.79
N GLU A 48 -7.67 7.38 -7.84
CA GLU A 48 -7.69 6.88 -9.23
C GLU A 48 -6.34 6.31 -9.66
N LYS A 49 -5.24 7.03 -9.39
CA LYS A 49 -3.88 6.58 -9.71
C LYS A 49 -3.42 5.49 -8.75
N PHE A 50 -3.87 5.55 -7.49
CA PHE A 50 -3.60 4.53 -6.50
C PHE A 50 -4.14 3.16 -6.93
N LYS A 51 -5.34 3.07 -7.52
CA LYS A 51 -5.90 1.80 -8.00
C LYS A 51 -5.02 1.13 -9.07
N ALA A 52 -4.53 1.90 -10.03
CA ALA A 52 -3.67 1.38 -11.09
C ALA A 52 -2.34 0.84 -10.52
N HIS A 53 -1.70 1.62 -9.65
CA HIS A 53 -0.45 1.22 -9.00
C HIS A 53 -0.64 0.08 -7.99
N ALA A 54 -1.70 0.13 -7.18
CA ALA A 54 -2.03 -0.92 -6.23
C ALA A 54 -2.20 -2.26 -6.94
N SER A 55 -2.97 -2.31 -8.04
CA SER A 55 -3.18 -3.55 -8.80
C SER A 55 -1.87 -4.13 -9.35
N MET A 56 -0.96 -3.25 -9.80
CA MET A 56 0.33 -3.65 -10.36
C MET A 56 1.33 -4.12 -9.29
N TYR A 57 1.38 -3.43 -8.15
CA TYR A 57 2.33 -3.73 -7.07
C TYR A 57 1.84 -4.84 -6.14
N TYR A 58 0.53 -5.11 -6.10
CA TYR A 58 -0.07 -6.09 -5.19
C TYR A 58 0.65 -7.46 -5.15
N PRO A 59 0.89 -8.15 -6.28
CA PRO A 59 1.57 -9.45 -6.24
C PRO A 59 2.98 -9.36 -5.66
N TYR A 60 3.74 -8.31 -6.01
CA TYR A 60 5.08 -8.11 -5.48
C TYR A 60 5.09 -7.79 -3.98
N LEU A 61 4.10 -7.03 -3.50
CA LEU A 61 3.95 -6.75 -2.07
C LEU A 61 3.62 -8.02 -1.28
N CYS A 62 2.87 -8.96 -1.86
CA CYS A 62 2.60 -10.27 -1.26
C CYS A 62 3.87 -11.12 -1.16
N GLU A 63 4.73 -11.14 -2.18
CA GLU A 63 6.05 -11.79 -2.09
C GLU A 63 6.91 -11.14 -1.01
N ILE A 64 6.91 -9.80 -0.95
CA ILE A 64 7.68 -9.05 0.04
C ILE A 64 7.23 -9.35 1.48
N MET A 65 5.94 -9.58 1.70
CA MET A 65 5.41 -10.01 3.01
C MET A 65 6.01 -11.32 3.52
N GLN A 66 6.51 -12.20 2.63
CA GLN A 66 7.11 -13.46 3.04
C GLN A 66 8.53 -13.28 3.60
N PHE A 67 9.18 -12.15 3.35
CA PHE A 67 10.48 -11.84 3.94
C PHE A 67 10.37 -11.36 5.39
N ASP A 68 11.45 -11.50 6.15
CA ASP A 68 11.54 -10.95 7.51
C ASP A 68 11.76 -9.43 7.45
N LEU A 69 10.65 -8.67 7.44
CA LEU A 69 10.65 -7.22 7.32
C LEU A 69 10.77 -6.55 8.70
N ILE A 70 11.54 -5.47 8.78
CA ILE A 70 11.61 -4.63 9.99
C ILE A 70 10.23 -4.02 10.35
N PRO A 71 9.99 -3.68 11.63
CA PRO A 71 8.71 -3.16 12.10
C PRO A 71 8.19 -1.94 11.33
N GLU A 72 9.09 -1.01 10.97
CA GLU A 72 8.77 0.24 10.28
C GLU A 72 8.14 -0.01 8.91
N LEU A 73 8.76 -0.91 8.14
CA LEU A 73 8.27 -1.29 6.81
C LEU A 73 6.93 -2.00 6.92
N ARG A 74 6.78 -2.89 7.90
CA ARG A 74 5.52 -3.60 8.18
C ARG A 74 4.38 -2.63 8.49
N ALA A 75 4.67 -1.55 9.23
CA ALA A 75 3.67 -0.52 9.55
C ALA A 75 3.19 0.24 8.30
N VAL A 76 4.11 0.61 7.40
CA VAL A 76 3.76 1.30 6.15
C VAL A 76 3.02 0.38 5.19
N LEU A 77 3.47 -0.87 5.06
CA LEU A 77 2.83 -1.90 4.25
C LEU A 77 1.38 -2.16 4.72
N ARG A 78 1.16 -2.22 6.04
CA ARG A 78 -0.19 -2.32 6.62
C ARG A 78 -1.08 -1.16 6.21
N LYS A 79 -0.58 0.09 6.27
CA LYS A 79 -1.33 1.28 5.81
C LYS A 79 -1.69 1.19 4.33
N PHE A 80 -0.80 0.65 3.51
CA PHE A 80 -1.05 0.42 2.08
C PHE A 80 -2.23 -0.52 1.85
N PHE A 81 -2.23 -1.69 2.51
CA PHE A 81 -3.33 -2.64 2.39
C PHE A 81 -4.65 -2.12 2.94
N LEU A 82 -4.63 -1.39 4.06
CA LEU A 82 -5.84 -0.73 4.58
C LEU A 82 -6.41 0.28 3.57
N ARG A 83 -5.54 1.05 2.90
CA ARG A 83 -5.98 1.98 1.86
C ARG A 83 -6.55 1.26 0.64
N ILE A 84 -6.00 0.12 0.23
CA ILE A 84 -6.63 -0.75 -0.76
C ILE A 84 -8.04 -1.13 -0.31
N GLY A 85 -8.21 -1.57 0.94
CA GLY A 85 -9.51 -1.91 1.51
C GLY A 85 -10.54 -0.77 1.37
N VAL A 86 -10.15 0.47 1.66
CA VAL A 86 -11.00 1.66 1.53
C VAL A 86 -11.29 2.00 0.06
N VAL A 87 -10.26 2.00 -0.79
CA VAL A 87 -10.33 2.44 -2.19
C VAL A 87 -11.12 1.44 -3.06
N TYR A 88 -11.03 0.15 -2.75
CA TYR A 88 -11.80 -0.92 -3.39
C TYR A 88 -13.11 -1.24 -2.65
N LYS A 89 -13.41 -0.53 -1.54
CA LYS A 89 -14.60 -0.74 -0.71
C LYS A 89 -14.73 -2.19 -0.20
N ILE A 90 -13.60 -2.87 0.01
CA ILE A 90 -13.53 -4.22 0.60
C ILE A 90 -13.77 -4.15 2.11
N TRP A 91 -13.30 -3.07 2.75
CA TRP A 91 -13.48 -2.78 4.17
C TRP A 91 -13.85 -1.32 4.34
N ILE A 92 -14.91 -1.03 5.08
CA ILE A 92 -15.24 0.33 5.56
C ILE A 92 -14.73 0.38 6.99
N PRO A 93 -13.77 1.27 7.33
CA PRO A 93 -13.40 1.48 8.71
C PRO A 93 -14.69 1.80 9.45
N GLU A 94 -15.07 1.00 10.45
CA GLU A 94 -16.10 1.47 11.39
C GLU A 94 -15.55 2.77 11.95
N GLU A 95 -16.11 3.89 11.49
CA GLU A 95 -16.05 5.14 12.23
C GLU A 95 -16.46 4.77 13.66
N PRO A 96 -15.65 5.07 14.69
CA PRO A 96 -16.10 4.93 16.06
C PRO A 96 -17.34 5.80 16.17
N SER A 97 -18.48 5.14 16.11
CA SER A 97 -19.80 5.73 16.17
C SER A 97 -19.81 6.53 17.46
N GLN A 98 -19.59 7.84 17.35
CA GLN A 98 -19.91 8.74 18.43
C GLN A 98 -21.40 8.53 18.63
N VAL A 99 -21.71 7.78 19.69
CA VAL A 99 -23.05 7.64 20.25
C VAL A 99 -23.46 9.06 20.60
N GLN A 100 -24.02 9.76 19.62
CA GLN A 100 -24.76 10.98 19.83
C GLN A 100 -26.02 10.53 20.55
N GLY A 101 -25.89 10.42 21.88
CA GLY A 101 -27.01 10.30 22.78
C GLY A 101 -27.87 11.54 22.58
N THR A 102 -28.82 11.45 21.66
CA THR A 102 -29.97 12.33 21.59
C THR A 102 -30.78 12.09 22.86
N LEU A 103 -30.39 12.75 23.95
CA LEU A 103 -31.27 13.04 25.07
C LEU A 103 -32.35 13.98 24.53
N SER A 104 -33.46 13.41 24.06
CA SER A 104 -34.70 14.17 23.87
C SER A 104 -35.21 14.63 25.23
N PRO A 105 -35.69 15.88 25.36
CA PRO A 105 -36.37 16.34 26.56
C PRO A 105 -37.78 15.73 26.58
N VAL A 106 -38.07 14.95 27.62
CA VAL A 106 -39.45 14.61 27.98
C VAL A 106 -39.85 15.55 29.12
N TRP A 107 -40.98 16.23 28.89
CA TRP A 107 -41.65 17.17 29.78
C TRP A 107 -41.96 16.58 31.16
#